data_AF-F0WAA7-F1
#
_entry.id   AF-F0WAA7-F1
#
_cell.length_a   1.000
_cell.length_b   1.000
_cell.length_c   1.000
_cell.angle_alpha   90.00
_cell.angle_beta   90.00
_cell.angle_gamma   90.00
#
_symmetry.space_group_name_H-M   'P 1'
#
loop_
_entity.id
_entity.type
_entity.pdbx_description
1 polymer ?
#
loop_
_entity_poly.entity_id
_entity_poly.type
_entity_poly.pdbx_seq_one_letter_code
_entity_poly.pdbx_strand_id
1 'polypeptide(L)'
;MSRDNLLTEREIGLIIGTHAEVESNRKIVSSVGRSEKAVRTLLSIKDGSKRIKKVGRHTILKKRTVRRIFRLACIKKMSSRKSEVALDHVVKRTTALCVLRTSKFASYIKRKPTPNLKKHHKARAHGVCEETFEQGGVLGAVLLACHPEGPQDLIQARGGRWIGKQTAVKCAQKLLKYLFPFLQELQDDHEIRDAILQQDGVSIHTAKSTQEFLPLLNVTILEWLAKSPDLNLIEDAWGELSRSV
;
A
#
# COMPACT_ATOMS: atom_id res chain seq x y z
N MET A 1 23.26 -16.80 -39.39
CA MET A 1 23.10 -17.59 -38.15
C MET A 1 24.37 -18.42 -37.97
N SER A 2 24.87 -18.62 -36.74
CA SER A 2 25.96 -19.59 -36.53
C SER A 2 25.41 -20.97 -36.89
N ARG A 3 26.12 -21.70 -37.76
CA ARG A 3 25.69 -23.03 -38.22
C ARG A 3 25.80 -24.08 -37.11
N ASP A 4 26.70 -23.86 -36.14
CA ASP A 4 27.06 -24.85 -35.13
C ASP A 4 26.64 -24.44 -33.71
N ASN A 5 26.49 -25.45 -32.85
CA ASN A 5 26.30 -25.29 -31.41
C ASN A 5 27.52 -24.62 -30.76
N LEU A 6 27.29 -23.91 -29.65
CA LEU A 6 28.37 -23.35 -28.83
C LEU A 6 29.27 -24.47 -28.29
N LEU A 7 30.57 -24.21 -28.18
CA LEU A 7 31.52 -25.12 -27.53
C LEU A 7 31.06 -25.37 -26.09
N THR A 8 30.96 -26.65 -25.73
CA THR A 8 30.69 -27.10 -24.37
C THR A 8 31.88 -26.86 -23.46
N GLU A 9 31.66 -26.81 -22.15
CA GLU A 9 32.74 -26.60 -21.18
C GLU A 9 33.82 -27.69 -21.25
N ARG A 10 33.43 -28.94 -21.56
CA ARG A 10 34.36 -30.05 -21.76
C ARG A 10 35.23 -29.86 -22.99
N GLU A 11 34.64 -29.46 -24.12
CA GLU A 11 35.39 -29.17 -25.35
C GLU A 11 36.34 -27.99 -25.15
N ILE A 12 35.91 -26.95 -24.41
CA ILE A 12 36.76 -25.81 -24.05
C ILE A 12 37.96 -26.28 -23.23
N GLY A 13 37.75 -27.11 -22.20
CA GLY A 13 38.81 -27.65 -21.37
C GLY A 13 39.81 -28.50 -22.16
N LEU A 14 39.31 -29.36 -23.06
CA LEU A 14 40.15 -30.20 -23.91
C LEU A 14 41.01 -29.38 -24.87
N ILE A 15 40.44 -28.34 -25.50
CA ILE A 15 41.19 -27.41 -26.38
C ILE A 15 42.31 -26.71 -25.62
N ILE A 16 42.02 -26.20 -24.42
CA ILE A 16 43.01 -25.48 -23.60
C ILE A 16 44.12 -26.43 -23.14
N GLY A 17 43.77 -27.63 -22.68
CA GLY A 17 44.74 -28.63 -22.23
C GLY A 17 45.67 -29.11 -23.35
N THR A 18 45.10 -29.50 -24.50
CA THR A 18 45.88 -29.97 -25.67
C THR A 18 46.75 -28.87 -26.29
N HIS A 19 46.30 -27.61 -26.25
CA HIS A 19 47.14 -26.47 -26.65
C HIS A 19 48.31 -26.24 -25.69
N ALA A 20 48.14 -26.47 -24.38
CA ALA A 20 49.21 -26.36 -23.40
C ALA A 20 50.31 -27.44 -23.59
N GLU A 21 49.94 -28.60 -24.16
CA GLU A 21 50.88 -29.66 -24.57
C GLU A 21 51.61 -29.35 -25.90
N VAL A 22 51.49 -28.12 -26.42
CA VAL A 22 52.15 -27.63 -27.66
C VAL A 22 51.70 -28.39 -28.92
N GLU A 23 50.48 -28.95 -28.91
CA GLU A 23 49.93 -29.57 -30.11
C GLU A 23 49.48 -28.55 -31.16
N SER A 24 49.60 -28.91 -32.43
CA SER A 24 49.16 -28.03 -33.52
C SER A 24 47.62 -27.87 -33.52
N ASN A 25 47.13 -26.68 -33.91
CA ASN A 25 45.70 -26.40 -34.04
C ASN A 25 44.94 -27.43 -34.91
N ARG A 26 45.60 -28.02 -35.90
CA ARG A 26 45.00 -29.08 -36.75
C ARG A 26 44.76 -30.37 -35.97
N LYS A 27 45.68 -30.75 -35.07
CA LYS A 27 45.54 -31.93 -34.21
C LYS A 27 44.41 -31.73 -33.19
N ILE A 28 44.31 -30.53 -32.61
CA ILE A 28 43.21 -30.12 -31.72
C ILE A 28 41.86 -30.19 -32.46
N VAL A 29 41.80 -29.76 -33.71
CA VAL A 29 40.59 -29.86 -34.54
C VAL A 29 40.18 -31.32 -34.77
N SER A 30 41.14 -32.20 -35.07
CA SER A 30 40.88 -33.62 -35.27
C SER A 30 40.45 -34.34 -33.98
N SER A 31 40.98 -33.95 -32.82
CA SER A 31 40.63 -34.57 -31.53
C SER A 31 39.29 -34.08 -30.98
N VAL A 32 38.94 -32.80 -31.21
CA VAL A 32 37.71 -32.19 -30.69
C VAL A 32 36.55 -32.29 -31.68
N GLY A 33 36.82 -32.50 -32.98
CA GLY A 33 35.80 -32.62 -34.02
C GLY A 33 35.05 -31.31 -34.33
N ARG A 34 35.68 -30.15 -34.10
CA ARG A 34 35.08 -28.82 -34.25
C ARG A 34 35.83 -27.97 -35.27
N SER A 35 35.19 -26.91 -35.78
CA SER A 35 35.82 -26.06 -36.79
C SER A 35 37.08 -25.37 -36.27
N GLU A 36 38.12 -25.31 -37.12
CA GLU A 36 39.39 -24.62 -36.81
C GLU A 36 39.15 -23.16 -36.39
N LYS A 37 38.16 -22.50 -37.00
CA LYS A 37 37.76 -21.14 -36.65
C LYS A 37 37.26 -21.05 -35.20
N ALA A 38 36.51 -22.03 -34.69
CA ALA A 38 36.04 -22.03 -33.31
C ALA A 38 37.19 -22.18 -32.32
N VAL A 39 38.14 -23.09 -32.60
CA VAL A 39 39.36 -23.30 -31.80
C VAL A 39 40.21 -22.04 -31.77
N ARG A 40 40.50 -21.44 -32.93
CA ARG A 40 41.28 -20.19 -33.01
C ARG A 40 40.58 -19.02 -32.34
N THR A 41 39.27 -18.91 -32.48
CA THR A 41 38.49 -17.86 -31.80
C THR A 41 38.61 -18.03 -30.29
N LEU A 42 38.51 -19.24 -29.76
CA LEU A 42 38.68 -19.52 -28.33
C LEU A 42 40.10 -19.17 -27.85
N LEU A 43 41.14 -19.62 -28.53
CA LEU A 43 42.54 -19.36 -28.15
C LEU A 43 42.95 -17.89 -28.31
N SER A 44 42.24 -17.12 -29.15
CA SER A 44 42.48 -15.68 -29.33
C SER A 44 41.87 -14.81 -28.21
N ILE A 45 41.02 -15.38 -27.36
CA ILE A 45 40.41 -14.69 -26.22
C ILE A 45 41.50 -14.50 -25.16
N LYS A 46 41.86 -13.24 -24.87
CA LYS A 46 42.78 -12.92 -23.76
C LYS A 46 42.17 -13.34 -22.42
N ASP A 47 42.99 -13.87 -21.53
CA ASP A 47 42.59 -14.21 -20.16
C ASP A 47 41.96 -12.99 -19.47
N GLY A 48 40.76 -13.19 -18.91
CA GLY A 48 39.97 -12.13 -18.26
C GLY A 48 39.01 -11.34 -19.15
N SER A 49 38.98 -11.57 -20.46
CA SER A 49 38.02 -10.88 -21.34
C SER A 49 36.58 -11.42 -21.15
N LYS A 50 35.64 -10.52 -20.82
CA LYS A 50 34.22 -10.89 -20.63
C LYS A 50 33.57 -11.21 -21.97
N ARG A 51 32.88 -12.36 -22.05
CA ARG A 51 32.06 -12.68 -23.23
C ARG A 51 31.01 -11.59 -23.47
N ILE A 52 30.96 -11.07 -24.68
CA ILE A 52 29.90 -10.13 -25.10
C ILE A 52 28.56 -10.86 -25.00
N LYS A 53 27.68 -10.36 -24.13
CA LYS A 53 26.32 -10.90 -24.03
C LYS A 53 25.56 -10.59 -25.31
N LYS A 54 24.82 -11.58 -25.83
CA LYS A 54 23.90 -11.34 -26.95
C LYS A 54 22.88 -10.29 -26.52
N VAL A 55 22.86 -9.16 -27.22
CA VAL A 55 21.86 -8.12 -26.99
C VAL A 55 20.51 -8.67 -27.45
N GLY A 56 19.52 -8.63 -26.57
CA GLY A 56 18.16 -9.04 -26.88
C GLY A 56 17.49 -8.08 -27.86
N ARG A 57 16.26 -8.42 -28.26
CA ARG A 57 15.47 -7.57 -29.15
C ARG A 57 15.22 -6.20 -28.51
N HIS A 58 15.45 -5.13 -29.27
CA HIS A 58 15.11 -3.78 -28.83
C HIS A 58 13.61 -3.64 -28.57
N THR A 59 13.26 -2.87 -27.54
CA THR A 59 11.86 -2.63 -27.19
C THR A 59 11.20 -1.71 -28.23
N ILE A 60 9.99 -2.06 -28.65
CA ILE A 60 9.20 -1.26 -29.61
C ILE A 60 8.67 0.03 -28.94
N LEU A 61 8.53 0.02 -27.60
CA LEU A 61 7.95 1.12 -26.85
C LEU A 61 8.90 2.32 -26.74
N LYS A 62 8.45 3.48 -27.23
CA LYS A 62 9.15 4.75 -27.06
C LYS A 62 9.14 5.21 -25.59
N LYS A 63 10.21 5.90 -25.17
CA LYS A 63 10.34 6.47 -23.81
C LYS A 63 9.14 7.34 -23.39
N ARG A 64 8.54 8.09 -24.34
CA ARG A 64 7.34 8.91 -24.09
C ARG A 64 6.15 8.07 -23.65
N THR A 65 5.90 6.94 -24.32
CA THR A 65 4.79 6.04 -24.02
C THR A 65 4.99 5.40 -22.65
N VAL A 66 6.21 4.96 -22.34
CA VAL A 66 6.57 4.45 -21.02
C VAL A 66 6.24 5.48 -19.93
N ARG A 67 6.66 6.75 -20.09
CA ARG A 67 6.32 7.81 -19.13
C ARG A 67 4.82 8.05 -18.99
N ARG A 68 4.04 7.95 -20.07
CA ARG A 68 2.58 8.06 -19.98
C ARG A 68 1.98 6.91 -19.16
N ILE A 69 2.47 5.67 -19.33
CA ILE A 69 2.04 4.52 -18.54
C ILE A 69 2.26 4.79 -17.04
N PHE A 70 3.45 5.27 -16.66
CA PHE A 70 3.75 5.61 -15.25
C PHE A 70 2.85 6.73 -14.71
N ARG A 71 2.59 7.79 -15.49
CA ARG A 71 1.69 8.87 -15.06
C ARG A 71 0.27 8.39 -14.82
N LEU A 72 -0.27 7.55 -15.71
CA LEU A 72 -1.61 7.00 -15.58
C LEU A 72 -1.71 6.04 -14.38
N ALA A 73 -0.70 5.20 -14.18
CA ALA A 73 -0.70 4.20 -13.11
C ALA A 73 -0.42 4.82 -11.73
N CYS A 74 0.65 5.59 -11.57
CA CYS A 74 1.10 6.06 -10.25
C CYS A 74 0.37 7.33 -9.80
N ILE A 75 0.23 8.33 -10.69
CA ILE A 75 -0.37 9.63 -10.32
C ILE A 75 -1.90 9.54 -10.40
N LYS A 76 -2.42 9.15 -11.57
CA LYS A 76 -3.87 9.05 -11.78
C LYS A 76 -4.48 7.78 -11.14
N LYS A 77 -3.66 6.93 -10.52
CA LYS A 77 -4.07 5.68 -9.84
C LYS A 77 -5.02 4.85 -10.71
N MET A 78 -4.75 4.74 -12.02
CA MET A 78 -5.57 3.95 -12.94
C MET A 78 -5.12 2.49 -12.96
N SER A 79 -6.06 1.56 -13.21
CA SER A 79 -5.71 0.17 -13.47
C SER A 79 -5.11 0.03 -14.86
N SER A 80 -4.31 -1.01 -15.12
CA SER A 80 -3.69 -1.19 -16.43
C SER A 80 -4.70 -1.33 -17.58
N ARG A 81 -5.93 -1.77 -17.30
CA ARG A 81 -7.01 -1.80 -18.30
C ARG A 81 -7.57 -0.41 -18.59
N LYS A 82 -7.73 0.42 -17.56
CA LYS A 82 -8.08 1.84 -17.74
C LYS A 82 -6.96 2.62 -18.43
N SER A 83 -5.70 2.30 -18.12
CA SER A 83 -4.54 2.90 -18.80
C SER A 83 -4.45 2.53 -20.27
N GLU A 84 -4.82 1.31 -20.65
CA GLU A 84 -4.92 0.91 -22.07
C GLU A 84 -5.94 1.77 -22.82
N VAL A 85 -7.14 1.93 -22.26
CA VAL A 85 -8.19 2.79 -22.83
C VAL A 85 -7.73 4.25 -22.91
N ALA A 86 -7.10 4.78 -21.85
CA ALA A 86 -6.60 6.16 -21.80
C ALA A 86 -5.36 6.42 -22.70
N LEU A 87 -4.78 5.35 -23.27
CA LEU A 87 -3.70 5.42 -24.25
C LEU A 87 -4.19 5.06 -25.66
N ASP A 88 -5.51 5.10 -25.89
CA ASP A 88 -6.14 4.84 -27.19
C ASP A 88 -5.74 3.48 -27.76
N HIS A 89 -5.59 2.47 -26.89
CA HIS A 89 -5.16 1.11 -27.24
C HIS A 89 -3.79 1.00 -27.94
N VAL A 90 -2.99 2.07 -27.95
CA VAL A 90 -1.60 2.05 -28.45
C VAL A 90 -0.74 1.05 -27.67
N VAL A 91 -1.08 0.80 -26.40
CA VAL A 91 -0.42 -0.18 -25.54
C VAL A 91 -1.46 -1.06 -24.86
N LYS A 92 -1.36 -2.38 -25.07
CA LYS A 92 -2.19 -3.39 -24.40
C LYS A 92 -1.96 -3.42 -22.89
N ARG A 93 -2.98 -3.78 -22.10
CA ARG A 93 -2.90 -3.91 -20.63
C ARG A 93 -1.72 -4.76 -20.14
N THR A 94 -1.40 -5.85 -20.86
CA THR A 94 -0.34 -6.80 -20.47
C THR A 94 1.03 -6.18 -20.65
N THR A 95 1.22 -5.45 -21.75
CA THR A 95 2.43 -4.68 -22.02
C THR A 95 2.62 -3.57 -20.99
N ALA A 96 1.56 -2.82 -20.67
CA ALA A 96 1.60 -1.82 -19.61
C ALA A 96 1.95 -2.43 -18.23
N LEU A 97 1.36 -3.59 -17.90
CA LEU A 97 1.68 -4.34 -16.68
C LEU A 97 3.14 -4.81 -16.65
N CYS A 98 3.66 -5.34 -17.75
CA CYS A 98 5.05 -5.79 -17.83
C CYS A 98 6.01 -4.62 -17.61
N VAL A 99 5.77 -3.48 -18.27
CA VAL A 99 6.56 -2.26 -18.07
C VAL A 99 6.58 -1.83 -16.60
N LEU A 100 5.42 -1.85 -15.92
CA LEU A 100 5.33 -1.47 -14.51
C LEU A 100 6.05 -2.48 -13.60
N ARG A 101 5.84 -3.79 -13.82
CA ARG A 101 6.42 -4.88 -13.01
C ARG A 101 7.94 -5.00 -13.15
N THR A 102 8.47 -4.78 -14.35
CA THR A 102 9.92 -4.85 -14.60
C THR A 102 10.63 -3.63 -14.01
N SER A 103 9.91 -2.55 -13.73
CA SER A 103 10.52 -1.33 -13.23
C SER A 103 10.77 -1.40 -11.72
N LYS A 104 11.86 -0.77 -11.28
CA LYS A 104 12.14 -0.51 -9.87
C LYS A 104 11.35 0.68 -9.28
N PHE A 105 10.62 1.42 -10.12
CA PHE A 105 9.98 2.69 -9.75
C PHE A 105 8.52 2.54 -9.34
N ALA A 106 7.92 1.37 -9.55
CA ALA A 106 6.53 1.12 -9.19
C ALA A 106 6.41 -0.28 -8.58
N SER A 107 5.80 -0.35 -7.41
CA SER A 107 5.39 -1.60 -6.78
C SER A 107 3.87 -1.76 -6.88
N TYR A 108 3.41 -3.00 -7.02
CA TYR A 108 1.99 -3.28 -6.96
C TYR A 108 1.54 -3.30 -5.50
N ILE A 109 0.54 -2.46 -5.18
CA ILE A 109 -0.11 -2.43 -3.87
C ILE A 109 -1.59 -2.67 -4.09
N LYS A 110 -2.16 -3.64 -3.36
CA LYS A 110 -3.60 -3.89 -3.38
C LYS A 110 -4.31 -2.67 -2.80
N ARG A 111 -5.33 -2.18 -3.50
CA ARG A 111 -6.13 -1.05 -2.99
C ARG A 111 -6.78 -1.46 -1.68
N LYS A 112 -6.71 -0.58 -0.67
CA LYS A 112 -7.56 -0.72 0.51
C LYS A 112 -9.02 -0.72 0.05
N PRO A 113 -9.86 -1.64 0.54
CA PRO A 113 -11.27 -1.68 0.18
C PRO A 113 -11.89 -0.34 0.60
N THR A 114 -12.49 0.34 -0.37
CA THR A 114 -13.28 1.55 -0.08
C THR A 114 -14.71 1.12 0.20
N PRO A 115 -15.38 1.70 1.20
CA PRO A 115 -16.77 1.39 1.46
C PRO A 115 -17.62 1.67 0.23
N ASN A 116 -18.58 0.79 -0.08
CA ASN A 116 -19.49 1.04 -1.19
C ASN A 116 -20.49 2.14 -0.80
N LEU A 117 -20.25 3.36 -1.28
CA LEU A 117 -21.07 4.56 -1.07
C LEU A 117 -22.15 4.69 -2.15
N LYS A 118 -23.42 4.51 -1.75
CA LYS A 118 -24.61 4.77 -2.59
C LYS A 118 -24.86 6.28 -2.70
N LYS A 119 -25.70 6.69 -3.66
CA LYS A 119 -26.06 8.10 -3.90
C LYS A 119 -26.54 8.81 -2.63
N HIS A 120 -27.41 8.16 -1.84
CA HIS A 120 -27.91 8.73 -0.59
C HIS A 120 -26.82 8.90 0.48
N HIS A 121 -25.83 8.01 0.56
CA HIS A 121 -24.72 8.19 1.52
C HIS A 121 -23.93 9.47 1.18
N LYS A 122 -23.72 9.73 -0.11
CA LYS A 122 -22.99 10.93 -0.56
C LYS A 122 -23.79 12.22 -0.35
N ALA A 123 -25.09 12.20 -0.63
CA ALA A 123 -25.96 13.35 -0.41
C ALA A 123 -26.05 13.70 1.08
N ARG A 124 -26.23 12.70 1.94
CA ARG A 124 -26.22 12.90 3.40
C ARG A 124 -24.86 13.39 3.89
N ALA A 125 -23.77 12.84 3.35
CA ALA A 125 -22.43 13.29 3.70
C ALA A 125 -22.20 14.77 3.36
N HIS A 126 -22.69 15.22 2.21
CA HIS A 126 -22.60 16.62 1.82
C HIS A 126 -23.36 17.53 2.79
N GLY A 127 -24.61 17.19 3.11
CA GLY A 127 -25.43 17.98 4.03
C GLY A 127 -24.82 18.12 5.42
N VAL A 128 -24.37 17.01 6.02
CA VAL A 128 -23.73 17.04 7.35
C VAL A 128 -22.44 17.85 7.34
N CYS A 129 -21.63 17.77 6.26
CA CYS A 129 -20.43 18.59 6.14
C CYS A 129 -20.75 20.09 6.00
N GLU A 130 -21.82 20.45 5.31
CA GLU A 130 -22.26 21.85 5.20
C GLU A 130 -22.78 22.37 6.55
N GLU A 131 -23.64 21.62 7.21
CA GLU A 131 -24.19 21.97 8.53
C GLU A 131 -23.10 22.13 9.60
N THR A 132 -22.11 21.24 9.63
CA THR A 132 -20.98 21.31 10.58
C THR A 132 -20.02 22.45 10.30
N PHE A 133 -19.85 22.84 9.03
CA PHE A 133 -19.02 23.98 8.66
C PHE A 133 -19.69 25.31 9.04
N GLU A 134 -21.01 25.42 8.89
CA GLU A 134 -21.78 26.61 9.25
C GLU A 134 -21.89 26.83 10.76
N GLN A 135 -21.91 25.75 11.56
CA GLN A 135 -22.06 25.85 13.01
C GLN A 135 -20.84 26.43 13.73
N GLY A 136 -19.67 26.55 13.08
CA GLY A 136 -18.48 27.18 13.65
C GLY A 136 -18.00 26.61 15.00
N GLY A 137 -18.55 25.46 15.41
CA GLY A 137 -18.36 24.90 16.74
C GLY A 137 -16.93 24.40 16.92
N VAL A 138 -16.36 24.66 18.09
CA VAL A 138 -15.14 23.98 18.52
C VAL A 138 -15.48 22.50 18.63
N LEU A 139 -14.90 21.68 17.73
CA LEU A 139 -14.97 20.21 17.81
C LEU A 139 -14.26 19.77 19.10
N GLY A 140 -15.00 19.76 20.19
CA GLY A 140 -14.59 19.21 21.48
C GLY A 140 -14.22 17.75 21.32
N ALA A 141 -12.98 17.43 21.68
CA ALA A 141 -12.27 16.25 21.24
C ALA A 141 -12.93 14.91 21.57
N VAL A 142 -12.65 13.97 20.66
CA VAL A 142 -12.67 12.51 20.80
C VAL A 142 -12.27 12.07 22.22
N LEU A 143 -13.18 11.45 22.96
CA LEU A 143 -12.78 10.72 24.16
C LEU A 143 -13.59 9.45 24.39
N LEU A 144 -13.02 8.33 23.93
CA LEU A 144 -13.17 7.06 24.65
C LEU A 144 -11.89 6.19 24.63
N ALA A 145 -10.78 6.60 23.99
CA ALA A 145 -9.58 5.77 23.88
C ALA A 145 -8.22 6.46 24.18
N CYS A 146 -8.16 7.79 24.33
CA CYS A 146 -6.88 8.53 24.35
C CYS A 146 -6.59 9.32 25.63
N HIS A 147 -7.34 9.13 26.73
CA HIS A 147 -6.94 9.70 28.02
C HIS A 147 -5.62 9.03 28.47
N PRO A 148 -4.62 9.78 28.96
CA PRO A 148 -3.35 9.21 29.46
C PRO A 148 -3.54 8.23 30.63
N GLU A 149 -4.62 8.41 31.39
CA GLU A 149 -5.15 7.48 32.42
C GLU A 149 -6.42 6.73 31.94
N GLY A 150 -6.57 6.50 30.64
CA GLY A 150 -7.59 5.63 30.05
C GLY A 150 -7.37 4.17 30.44
N PRO A 151 -8.38 3.28 30.36
CA PRO A 151 -8.47 2.06 31.16
C PRO A 151 -7.29 1.11 30.92
N GLN A 152 -6.26 1.26 31.75
CA GLN A 152 -5.14 0.32 31.87
C GLN A 152 -5.67 -1.09 32.22
N ASP A 153 -6.87 -1.18 32.81
CA ASP A 153 -7.62 -2.40 33.10
C ASP A 153 -8.02 -3.24 31.86
N LEU A 154 -7.78 -2.76 30.64
CA LEU A 154 -8.03 -3.51 29.40
C LEU A 154 -6.75 -3.93 28.66
N ILE A 155 -5.56 -3.60 29.17
CA ILE A 155 -4.29 -3.80 28.45
C ILE A 155 -3.55 -5.09 28.85
N GLN A 156 -4.01 -5.86 29.83
CA GLN A 156 -3.36 -7.14 30.15
C GLN A 156 -4.04 -8.35 29.54
N ALA A 157 -3.62 -8.68 28.31
CA ALA A 157 -3.21 -10.04 27.97
C ALA A 157 -2.34 -10.05 26.70
N ARG A 158 -1.23 -10.77 26.80
CA ARG A 158 -0.21 -10.99 25.75
C ARG A 158 -0.83 -11.16 24.36
N GLY A 159 -0.41 -10.33 23.40
CA GLY A 159 -0.67 -10.54 21.97
C GLY A 159 -1.74 -9.64 21.33
N GLY A 160 -2.04 -8.46 21.88
CA GLY A 160 -2.76 -7.41 21.16
C GLY A 160 -4.23 -7.73 20.81
N ARG A 161 -4.86 -8.65 21.55
CA ARG A 161 -6.28 -8.99 21.38
C ARG A 161 -7.06 -8.44 22.56
N TRP A 162 -8.05 -7.58 22.27
CA TRP A 162 -9.03 -7.10 23.25
C TRP A 162 -9.71 -8.30 23.94
N ILE A 163 -9.45 -8.49 25.24
CA ILE A 163 -10.16 -9.49 26.05
C ILE A 163 -11.34 -8.79 26.72
N GLY A 164 -12.55 -9.11 26.26
CA GLY A 164 -13.81 -8.64 26.84
C GLY A 164 -14.72 -7.96 25.82
N LYS A 165 -16.01 -8.33 25.83
CA LYS A 165 -17.03 -7.65 25.01
C LYS A 165 -17.44 -6.34 25.70
N GLN A 166 -17.32 -5.22 24.99
CA GLN A 166 -17.93 -3.96 25.39
C GLN A 166 -19.46 -4.07 25.22
N THR A 167 -20.22 -3.74 26.26
CA THR A 167 -21.69 -3.67 26.20
C THR A 167 -22.16 -2.22 26.22
N ALA A 168 -23.39 -1.97 25.81
CA ALA A 168 -23.97 -0.62 25.85
C ALA A 168 -23.96 -0.01 27.27
N VAL A 169 -24.27 -0.81 28.29
CA VAL A 169 -24.20 -0.40 29.70
C VAL A 169 -22.77 0.00 30.12
N LYS A 170 -21.76 -0.82 29.76
CA LYS A 170 -20.35 -0.49 30.02
C LYS A 170 -19.90 0.75 29.25
N CYS A 171 -20.44 0.99 28.06
CA CYS A 171 -20.18 2.18 27.27
C CYS A 171 -20.72 3.43 27.98
N ALA A 172 -21.99 3.40 28.41
CA ALA A 172 -22.61 4.48 29.17
C ALA A 172 -21.85 4.81 30.47
N GLN A 173 -21.46 3.79 31.23
CA GLN A 173 -20.68 3.97 32.46
C GLN A 173 -19.31 4.64 32.19
N LYS A 174 -18.66 4.28 31.08
CA LYS A 174 -17.40 4.91 30.67
C LYS A 174 -17.59 6.37 30.25
N LEU A 175 -18.67 6.68 29.54
CA LEU A 175 -19.00 8.08 29.22
C LEU A 175 -19.15 8.90 30.51
N LEU A 176 -19.90 8.42 31.49
CA LEU A 176 -20.03 9.12 32.77
C LEU A 176 -18.69 9.28 33.49
N LYS A 177 -17.87 8.21 33.53
CA LYS A 177 -16.62 8.21 34.29
C LYS A 177 -15.56 9.14 33.70
N TYR A 178 -15.45 9.20 32.38
CA TYR A 178 -14.33 9.86 31.70
C TYR A 178 -14.74 11.10 30.91
N LEU A 179 -15.90 11.07 30.24
CA LEU A 179 -16.34 12.19 29.41
C LEU A 179 -16.91 13.32 30.27
N PHE A 180 -17.67 13.02 31.32
CA PHE A 180 -18.29 14.06 32.16
C PHE A 180 -17.25 14.98 32.83
N PRO A 181 -16.19 14.48 33.51
CA PRO A 181 -15.18 15.35 34.11
C PRO A 181 -14.43 16.19 33.07
N PHE A 182 -14.16 15.62 31.89
CA PHE A 182 -13.49 16.32 30.80
C PHE A 182 -14.35 17.45 30.22
N LEU A 183 -15.65 17.24 30.05
CA LEU A 183 -16.57 18.30 29.62
C LEU A 183 -16.66 19.42 30.65
N GLN A 184 -16.64 19.07 31.93
CA GLN A 184 -16.62 20.04 33.01
C GLN A 184 -15.33 20.87 32.99
N GLU A 185 -14.17 20.24 32.80
CA GLU A 185 -12.88 20.91 32.60
C GLU A 185 -12.90 21.86 31.39
N LEU A 186 -13.43 21.41 30.24
CA LEU A 186 -13.57 22.28 29.06
C LEU A 186 -14.48 23.49 29.31
N GLN A 187 -15.52 23.32 30.12
CA GLN A 187 -16.43 24.40 30.47
C GLN A 187 -15.78 25.38 31.45
N ASP A 188 -15.07 24.87 32.46
CA ASP A 188 -14.49 25.65 33.55
C ASP A 188 -13.20 26.38 33.12
N ASP A 189 -12.31 25.72 32.37
CA ASP A 189 -10.99 26.25 32.01
C ASP A 189 -10.94 26.93 30.63
N HIS A 190 -11.87 26.57 29.74
CA HIS A 190 -11.87 27.04 28.34
C HIS A 190 -13.16 27.75 27.93
N GLU A 191 -14.13 27.91 28.84
CA GLU A 191 -15.45 28.52 28.60
C GLU A 191 -16.25 27.85 27.45
N ILE A 192 -15.92 26.61 27.08
CA ILE A 192 -16.60 25.87 26.00
C ILE A 192 -17.87 25.23 26.58
N ARG A 193 -19.03 25.79 26.24
CA ARG A 193 -20.34 25.34 26.77
C ARG A 193 -21.12 24.45 25.80
N ASP A 194 -20.86 24.58 24.50
CA ASP A 194 -21.60 23.90 23.43
C ASP A 194 -20.75 22.81 22.77
N ALA A 195 -20.25 21.87 23.58
CA ALA A 195 -19.40 20.80 23.08
C ALA A 195 -20.18 19.85 22.14
N ILE A 196 -19.60 19.58 20.96
CA ILE A 196 -20.11 18.61 19.99
C ILE A 196 -19.31 17.31 20.14
N LEU A 197 -20.00 16.22 20.51
CA LEU A 197 -19.42 14.90 20.69
C LEU A 197 -19.50 14.08 19.40
N GLN A 198 -18.35 13.71 18.86
CA GLN A 198 -18.24 12.78 17.75
C GLN A 198 -18.21 11.33 18.24
N GLN A 199 -19.16 10.50 17.80
CA GLN A 199 -19.18 9.04 18.02
C GLN A 199 -19.52 8.32 16.73
N ASP A 200 -19.06 7.07 16.60
CA ASP A 200 -19.44 6.24 15.46
C ASP A 200 -20.83 5.57 15.67
N GLY A 201 -21.42 5.09 14.57
CA GLY A 201 -22.75 4.48 14.58
C GLY A 201 -22.77 3.02 15.04
N VAL A 202 -21.82 2.55 15.85
CA VAL A 202 -21.78 1.14 16.29
C VAL A 202 -22.95 0.86 17.25
N SER A 203 -23.47 -0.37 17.25
CA SER A 203 -24.69 -0.75 17.95
C SER A 203 -24.70 -0.46 19.46
N ILE A 204 -23.52 -0.33 20.09
CA ILE A 204 -23.41 0.06 21.50
C ILE A 204 -23.66 1.55 21.73
N HIS A 205 -23.36 2.42 20.76
CA HIS A 205 -23.59 3.87 20.80
C HIS A 205 -25.03 4.22 20.42
N THR A 206 -25.63 3.45 19.50
CA THR A 206 -27.03 3.60 19.11
C THR A 206 -28.00 2.87 20.03
N ALA A 207 -27.51 2.11 21.01
CA ALA A 207 -28.36 1.39 21.96
C ALA A 207 -29.16 2.39 22.82
N LYS A 208 -30.42 2.04 23.08
CA LYS A 208 -31.33 2.87 23.90
C LYS A 208 -30.70 3.25 25.25
N SER A 209 -30.09 2.27 25.92
CA SER A 209 -29.42 2.50 27.19
C SER A 209 -28.36 3.60 27.06
N THR A 210 -27.58 3.67 25.99
CA THR A 210 -26.54 4.69 25.81
C THR A 210 -27.13 6.04 25.43
N GLN A 211 -28.12 6.05 24.54
CA GLN A 211 -28.81 7.25 24.09
C GLN A 211 -29.57 7.96 25.22
N GLU A 212 -30.14 7.22 26.17
CA GLU A 212 -30.81 7.79 27.34
C GLU A 212 -29.85 8.56 28.28
N PHE A 213 -28.53 8.27 28.26
CA PHE A 213 -27.55 8.99 29.09
C PHE A 213 -26.99 10.26 28.43
N LEU A 214 -27.03 10.37 27.10
CA LEU A 214 -26.40 11.50 26.39
C LEU A 214 -27.02 12.87 26.74
N PRO A 215 -28.35 13.01 26.91
CA PRO A 215 -28.95 14.25 27.40
C PRO A 215 -28.48 14.70 28.78
N LEU A 216 -28.04 13.77 29.65
CA LEU A 216 -27.57 14.10 31.00
C LEU A 216 -26.20 14.79 31.01
N LEU A 217 -25.46 14.70 29.91
CA LEU A 217 -24.11 15.27 29.78
C LEU A 217 -24.12 16.67 29.15
N ASN A 218 -25.30 17.19 28.80
CA ASN A 218 -25.46 18.48 28.10
C ASN A 218 -24.56 18.61 26.84
N VAL A 219 -24.41 17.51 26.09
CA VAL A 219 -23.62 17.48 24.85
C VAL A 219 -24.49 17.33 23.63
N THR A 220 -24.09 17.98 22.54
CA THR A 220 -24.68 17.76 21.23
C THR A 220 -23.94 16.62 20.55
N ILE A 221 -24.64 15.59 20.08
CA ILE A 221 -24.01 14.49 19.34
C ILE A 221 -23.90 14.89 17.87
N LEU A 222 -22.71 14.75 17.31
CA LEU A 222 -22.52 14.92 15.88
C LEU A 222 -23.26 13.82 15.11
N GLU A 223 -24.06 14.20 14.12
CA GLU A 223 -24.71 13.23 13.25
C GLU A 223 -23.65 12.43 12.45
N TRP A 224 -23.50 11.14 12.78
CA TRP A 224 -22.48 10.32 12.14
C TRP A 224 -22.92 9.74 10.80
N LEU A 225 -22.07 9.91 9.79
CA LEU A 225 -22.31 9.41 8.45
C LEU A 225 -21.99 7.92 8.33
N ALA A 226 -22.93 7.16 7.77
CA ALA A 226 -22.72 5.74 7.52
C ALA A 226 -21.56 5.54 6.52
N LYS A 227 -20.63 4.65 6.88
CA LYS A 227 -19.47 4.25 6.06
C LYS A 227 -18.45 5.36 5.78
N SER A 228 -18.26 6.27 6.75
CA SER A 228 -17.29 7.35 6.66
C SER A 228 -16.17 7.23 7.71
N PRO A 229 -15.36 6.14 7.69
CA PRO A 229 -14.24 6.00 8.64
C PRO A 229 -13.18 7.10 8.47
N ASP A 230 -13.09 7.69 7.27
CA ASP A 230 -12.20 8.77 6.89
C ASP A 230 -12.53 10.12 7.55
N LEU A 231 -13.73 10.27 8.12
CA LEU A 231 -14.09 11.44 8.90
C LEU A 231 -13.85 11.23 10.40
N ASN A 232 -13.48 10.02 10.82
CA ASN A 232 -13.36 9.65 12.23
C ASN A 232 -11.94 9.94 12.72
N LEU A 233 -11.79 10.99 13.51
CA LEU A 233 -10.49 11.41 14.06
C LEU A 233 -9.78 10.27 14.81
N ILE A 234 -10.53 9.36 15.46
CA ILE A 234 -9.95 8.21 16.18
C ILE A 234 -9.33 7.15 15.23
N GLU A 235 -9.89 6.97 14.04
CA GLU A 235 -9.37 6.01 13.05
C GLU A 235 -8.05 6.52 12.46
N ASP A 236 -7.92 7.83 12.29
CA ASP A 236 -6.67 8.47 11.90
C ASP A 236 -5.60 8.29 12.99
N ALA A 237 -5.94 8.55 14.26
CA ALA A 237 -5.04 8.35 15.40
C ALA A 237 -4.57 6.89 15.51
N TRP A 238 -5.48 5.92 15.40
CA TRP A 238 -5.12 4.49 15.35
C TRP A 238 -4.25 4.16 14.15
N GLY A 239 -4.50 4.79 13.01
CA GLY A 239 -3.71 4.64 11.80
C GLY A 239 -2.26 5.11 11.97
N GLU A 240 -2.02 6.14 12.77
CA GLU A 240 -0.67 6.60 13.13
C GLU A 240 -0.01 5.67 14.14
N LEU A 241 -0.71 5.31 15.21
CA LEU A 241 -0.21 4.39 16.24
C LEU A 241 0.21 3.04 15.64
N SER A 242 -0.60 2.48 14.73
CA SER A 242 -0.27 1.22 14.05
C SER A 242 0.94 1.32 13.12
N ARG A 243 1.34 2.52 12.68
CA ARG A 243 2.53 2.74 11.85
C ARG A 243 3.80 2.97 12.68
N SER A 244 3.65 3.36 13.94
CA SER A 244 4.75 3.58 14.88
C SER A 244 5.22 2.33 15.62
N VAL A 245 4.51 1.20 15.48
CA VAL A 245 4.85 -0.12 16.05
C VAL A 245 5.37 -1.03 14.94
#